data_AF-A0A158K8P7-F1
#
_entry.id   AF-A0A158K8P7-F1
#
_cell.length_a   1.000
_cell.length_b   1.000
_cell.length_c   1.000
_cell.angle_alpha   90.00
_cell.angle_beta   90.00
_cell.angle_gamma   90.00
#
_symmetry.space_group_name_H-M   'P 1'
#
loop_
_entity.id
_entity.type
_entity.pdbx_description
1 polymer ?
#
loop_
_entity_poly.entity_id
_entity_poly.type
_entity_poly.pdbx_seq_one_letter_code
_entity_poly.pdbx_strand_id
1 'polypeptide(L)'
;MNIAKLALILSVAACTACVSDAERSRYSGPQPVPHYDVPAQVIYRIDDHRFISLENYSDCHHGDTYYNDTKESIRKKLGRNAIENFQGRLINADPNGKNIVIPSSQPPERACSDRGCSISLIYSTDSGRTFHGMVYMKSFDPFKDSSRYTIAAVSDALFVVKKARFDAYIRKFPLVKDIDLKRPYPEGLRDEVAWASEEPLMPTGLHSPSGDERFTCDASIRPSNPPKPQ
;
A
#
# COMPACT_ATOMS: atom_id res chain seq x y z
N MET A 1 49.41 63.81 -19.18
CA MET A 1 49.48 64.47 -17.86
C MET A 1 48.14 64.27 -17.18
N ASN A 2 48.14 63.52 -16.07
CA ASN A 2 47.13 63.36 -14.99
C ASN A 2 45.70 62.89 -15.34
N ILE A 3 45.37 61.62 -15.08
CA ILE A 3 44.84 61.01 -13.82
C ILE A 3 43.33 61.27 -13.67
N ALA A 4 42.54 60.21 -13.84
CA ALA A 4 41.57 59.75 -12.84
C ALA A 4 41.04 58.36 -13.24
N LYS A 5 41.53 57.33 -12.55
CA LYS A 5 40.93 56.00 -12.51
C LYS A 5 39.70 56.09 -11.60
N LEU A 6 38.51 55.72 -12.08
CA LEU A 6 37.43 55.27 -11.20
C LEU A 6 36.94 53.91 -11.68
N ALA A 7 37.23 52.89 -10.89
CA ALA A 7 36.68 51.56 -11.01
C ALA A 7 35.21 51.60 -10.56
N LEU A 8 34.29 51.15 -11.41
CA LEU A 8 32.90 50.95 -11.05
C LEU A 8 32.74 49.48 -10.61
N ILE A 9 32.69 49.26 -9.29
CA ILE A 9 32.42 47.96 -8.67
C ILE A 9 30.90 47.76 -8.57
N LEU A 10 30.49 46.53 -8.89
CA LEU A 10 29.12 45.98 -8.84
C LEU A 10 28.31 46.35 -7.59
N SER A 11 27.01 46.55 -7.79
CA SER A 11 25.98 46.20 -6.80
C SER A 11 24.78 45.58 -7.50
N VAL A 12 24.90 44.30 -7.87
CA VAL A 12 23.71 43.46 -8.09
C VAL A 12 23.20 43.08 -6.72
N ALA A 13 22.17 43.78 -6.25
CA ALA A 13 21.42 43.36 -5.08
C ALA A 13 20.71 42.03 -5.42
N ALA A 14 21.34 40.91 -5.07
CA ALA A 14 20.67 39.62 -5.05
C ALA A 14 19.55 39.69 -4.00
N CYS A 15 18.32 39.88 -4.47
CA CYS A 15 17.12 39.65 -3.67
C CYS A 15 16.93 38.13 -3.49
N THR A 16 17.87 37.47 -2.82
CA THR A 16 17.54 36.20 -2.16
C THR A 16 16.66 36.55 -0.99
N ALA A 17 15.35 36.43 -1.17
CA ALA A 17 14.41 36.39 -0.07
C ALA A 17 14.89 35.29 0.89
N CYS A 18 15.54 35.72 1.97
CA CYS A 18 15.87 34.84 3.09
C CYS A 18 14.55 34.58 3.79
N VAL A 19 13.78 33.61 3.28
CA VAL A 19 12.67 33.02 4.03
C VAL A 19 13.31 32.54 5.33
N SER A 20 12.86 33.10 6.46
CA SER A 20 13.46 32.78 7.75
C SER A 20 13.39 31.28 8.00
N ASP A 21 14.35 30.71 8.72
CA ASP A 21 14.28 29.29 9.13
C ASP A 21 12.97 28.98 9.89
N ALA A 22 12.38 29.99 10.54
CA ALA A 22 11.07 29.91 11.18
C ALA A 22 9.90 29.77 10.18
N GLU A 23 9.94 30.44 9.03
CA GLU A 23 8.96 30.26 7.94
C GLU A 23 9.16 28.94 7.20
N ARG A 24 10.42 28.54 6.99
CA ARG A 24 10.73 27.22 6.43
C ARG A 24 10.24 26.09 7.35
N SER A 25 10.43 26.23 8.65
CA SER A 25 9.97 25.28 9.67
C SER A 25 8.43 25.16 9.70
N ARG A 26 7.68 26.26 9.50
CA ARG A 26 6.21 26.23 9.43
C ARG A 26 5.65 25.35 8.30
N TYR A 27 6.40 25.20 7.20
CA TYR A 27 6.05 24.30 6.09
C TYR A 27 6.72 22.91 6.18
N SER A 28 7.68 22.73 7.10
CA SER A 28 8.47 21.49 7.23
C SER A 28 8.05 20.61 8.40
N GLY A 29 7.13 21.10 9.25
CA GLY A 29 6.55 20.31 10.34
C GLY A 29 5.62 19.20 9.80
N PRO A 30 5.52 18.05 10.47
CA PRO A 30 4.51 17.06 10.15
C PRO A 30 3.14 17.73 10.26
N GLN A 31 2.39 17.75 9.16
CA GLN A 31 1.02 18.24 9.17
C GLN A 31 0.21 17.40 10.18
N PRO A 32 -0.60 18.02 11.03
CA PRO A 32 -1.44 17.28 11.96
C PRO A 32 -2.33 16.33 11.16
N VAL A 33 -2.39 15.09 11.64
CA VAL A 33 -3.29 14.07 11.09
C VAL A 33 -4.72 14.61 11.13
N PRO A 34 -5.41 14.72 9.98
CA PRO A 34 -6.81 15.11 9.97
C PRO A 34 -7.66 14.12 10.76
N HIS A 35 -8.69 14.64 11.43
CA HIS A 35 -9.73 13.85 12.07
C HIS A 35 -11.06 14.05 11.34
N TYR A 36 -11.61 12.95 10.83
CA TYR A 36 -12.89 12.92 10.12
C TYR A 36 -13.92 12.19 10.98
N ASP A 37 -15.04 12.88 11.22
CA ASP A 37 -16.23 12.31 11.83
C ASP A 37 -17.03 11.57 10.75
N VAL A 38 -16.67 10.31 10.59
CA VAL A 38 -17.21 9.40 9.58
C VAL A 38 -17.23 7.98 10.14
N PRO A 39 -18.29 7.20 9.94
CA PRO A 39 -18.35 5.82 10.43
C PRO A 39 -17.31 4.95 9.72
N ALA A 40 -16.73 4.00 10.46
CA ALA A 40 -15.84 2.99 9.87
C ALA A 40 -16.58 2.15 8.82
N GLN A 41 -15.92 1.87 7.69
CA GLN A 41 -16.42 0.95 6.68
C GLN A 41 -15.59 -0.33 6.68
N VAL A 42 -16.23 -1.50 6.58
CA VAL A 42 -15.54 -2.75 6.24
C VAL A 42 -15.30 -2.72 4.74
N ILE A 43 -14.04 -2.59 4.32
CA ILE A 43 -13.69 -2.49 2.91
C ILE A 43 -13.29 -3.83 2.29
N TYR A 44 -12.99 -4.83 3.12
CA TYR A 44 -12.71 -6.19 2.67
C TYR A 44 -12.90 -7.17 3.83
N ARG A 45 -13.68 -8.22 3.63
CA ARG A 45 -13.87 -9.28 4.62
C ARG A 45 -13.05 -10.50 4.23
N ILE A 46 -12.32 -11.10 5.16
CA ILE A 46 -11.69 -12.41 4.95
C ILE A 46 -12.70 -13.51 5.31
N ASP A 47 -13.32 -13.37 6.47
CA ASP A 47 -14.36 -14.26 7.00
C ASP A 47 -15.23 -13.53 8.05
N ASP A 48 -16.00 -14.28 8.85
CA ASP A 48 -16.91 -13.74 9.86
C ASP A 48 -16.26 -12.85 10.92
N HIS A 49 -14.98 -13.07 11.25
CA HIS A 49 -14.28 -12.40 12.35
C HIS A 49 -13.08 -11.58 11.89
N ARG A 50 -12.58 -11.81 10.68
CA ARG A 50 -11.39 -11.14 10.12
C ARG A 50 -11.77 -10.22 8.96
N PHE A 51 -11.41 -8.95 9.08
CA PHE A 51 -11.71 -7.95 8.06
C PHE A 51 -10.78 -6.74 8.10
N ILE A 52 -10.76 -5.99 7.01
CA ILE A 52 -10.06 -4.73 6.87
C ILE A 52 -11.09 -3.59 6.93
N SER A 53 -10.87 -2.63 7.81
CA SER A 53 -11.67 -1.40 7.90
C SER A 53 -10.95 -0.20 7.32
N LEU A 54 -11.72 0.72 6.71
CA LEU A 54 -11.32 2.09 6.40
C LEU A 54 -11.96 3.02 7.43
N GLU A 55 -11.13 3.84 8.05
CA GLU A 55 -11.49 4.70 9.16
C GLU A 55 -10.81 6.05 9.03
N ASN A 56 -11.36 7.07 9.68
CA ASN A 56 -10.78 8.42 9.67
C ASN A 56 -10.40 8.87 8.25
N TYR A 57 -11.38 8.85 7.34
CA TYR A 57 -11.16 9.03 5.91
C TYR A 57 -11.93 10.24 5.35
N SER A 58 -11.38 10.92 4.35
CA SER A 58 -12.11 11.99 3.64
C SER A 58 -12.99 11.44 2.51
N ASP A 59 -12.53 10.35 1.90
CA ASP A 59 -13.17 9.63 0.80
C ASP A 59 -12.61 8.19 0.73
N CYS A 60 -13.00 7.42 -0.28
CA CYS A 60 -12.60 6.02 -0.45
C CYS A 60 -11.12 5.78 -0.82
N HIS A 61 -10.33 6.84 -1.01
CA HIS A 61 -8.91 6.78 -1.39
C HIS A 61 -7.96 7.32 -0.32
N HIS A 62 -8.53 7.95 0.73
CA HIS A 62 -7.78 8.71 1.71
C HIS A 62 -8.26 8.43 3.13
N GLY A 63 -7.74 7.36 3.74
CA GLY A 63 -8.04 7.06 5.14
C GLY A 63 -6.96 6.28 5.87
N ASP A 64 -7.26 5.92 7.11
CA ASP A 64 -6.50 4.96 7.89
C ASP A 64 -7.12 3.56 7.71
N THR A 65 -6.28 2.56 7.44
CA THR A 65 -6.73 1.18 7.32
C THR A 65 -6.30 0.34 8.52
N TYR A 66 -7.18 -0.57 8.94
CA TYR A 66 -6.94 -1.48 10.06
C TYR A 66 -7.26 -2.92 9.67
N TYR A 67 -6.40 -3.85 10.07
CA TYR A 67 -6.76 -5.26 10.17
C TYR A 67 -7.44 -5.50 11.52
N ASN A 68 -8.55 -6.23 11.50
CA ASN A 68 -9.31 -6.59 12.68
C ASN A 68 -9.54 -8.10 12.69
N ASP A 69 -9.32 -8.71 13.84
CA ASP A 69 -9.73 -10.08 14.17
C ASP A 69 -10.49 -10.03 15.50
N THR A 70 -11.81 -10.18 15.44
CA THR A 70 -12.65 -10.09 16.63
C THR A 70 -12.56 -11.32 17.52
N LYS A 71 -12.17 -12.47 16.97
CA LYS A 71 -12.01 -13.73 17.72
C LYS A 71 -10.72 -13.69 18.55
N GLU A 72 -9.64 -13.20 17.96
CA GLU A 72 -8.32 -13.11 18.60
C GLU A 72 -8.09 -11.76 19.30
N SER A 73 -9.08 -10.87 19.28
CA SER A 73 -8.99 -9.49 19.79
C SER A 73 -7.81 -8.71 19.20
N ILE A 74 -7.52 -8.92 17.92
CA ILE A 74 -6.46 -8.23 17.20
C ILE A 74 -7.04 -7.01 16.52
N ARG A 75 -6.38 -5.88 16.73
CA ARG A 75 -6.60 -4.67 15.94
C ARG A 75 -5.26 -4.07 15.59
N LYS A 76 -4.98 -3.93 14.29
CA LYS A 76 -3.68 -3.47 13.80
C LYS A 76 -3.84 -2.39 12.75
N LYS A 77 -3.29 -1.21 13.05
CA LYS A 77 -3.19 -0.14 12.06
C LYS A 77 -2.21 -0.58 10.97
N LEU A 78 -2.67 -0.56 9.73
CA LEU A 78 -1.90 -1.04 8.57
C LEU A 78 -1.21 0.11 7.84
N GLY A 79 -1.82 1.29 7.83
CA GLY A 79 -1.25 2.46 7.19
C GLY A 79 -2.30 3.52 6.88
N ARG A 80 -1.89 4.50 6.07
CA ARG A 80 -2.71 5.60 5.60
C ARG A 80 -2.57 5.80 4.10
N ASN A 81 -3.68 6.08 3.40
CA ASN A 81 -3.72 6.46 1.99
C ASN A 81 -3.02 5.43 1.08
N ALA A 82 -3.28 4.14 1.28
CA ALA A 82 -2.51 3.07 0.63
C ALA A 82 -3.29 1.79 0.32
N ILE A 83 -3.76 1.07 1.34
CA ILE A 83 -4.36 -0.28 1.17
C ILE A 83 -5.69 -0.22 0.41
N GLU A 84 -6.53 0.75 0.77
CA GLU A 84 -7.82 1.04 0.14
C GLU A 84 -7.72 1.32 -1.38
N ASN A 85 -6.52 1.65 -1.86
CA ASN A 85 -6.28 2.03 -3.24
C ASN A 85 -5.92 0.87 -4.17
N PHE A 86 -5.76 -0.36 -3.65
CA PHE A 86 -5.47 -1.52 -4.49
C PHE A 86 -6.70 -1.93 -5.33
N GLN A 87 -6.53 -1.99 -6.66
CA GLN A 87 -7.62 -2.24 -7.61
C GLN A 87 -7.70 -3.70 -8.10
N GLY A 88 -6.75 -4.55 -7.71
CA GLY A 88 -6.66 -5.94 -8.13
C GLY A 88 -7.57 -6.88 -7.34
N ARG A 89 -7.28 -8.19 -7.44
CA ARG A 89 -7.95 -9.22 -6.64
C ARG A 89 -7.11 -9.59 -5.41
N LEU A 90 -7.77 -9.76 -4.27
CA LEU A 90 -7.18 -10.16 -3.00
C LEU A 90 -7.89 -11.41 -2.46
N ILE A 91 -7.14 -12.48 -2.22
CA ILE A 91 -7.68 -13.76 -1.75
C ILE A 91 -6.92 -14.20 -0.50
N ASN A 92 -7.57 -14.26 0.65
CA ASN A 92 -6.99 -14.83 1.86
C ASN A 92 -7.72 -16.14 2.18
N ALA A 93 -7.10 -17.26 1.80
CA ALA A 93 -7.72 -18.59 1.80
C ALA A 93 -6.92 -19.61 2.65
N ASP A 94 -6.07 -19.16 3.58
CA ASP A 94 -5.47 -20.07 4.57
C ASP A 94 -6.55 -20.58 5.54
N PRO A 95 -6.86 -21.89 5.55
CA PRO A 95 -7.87 -22.46 6.44
C PRO A 95 -7.49 -22.38 7.92
N ASN A 96 -6.19 -22.24 8.25
CA ASN A 96 -5.72 -22.09 9.62
C ASN A 96 -5.74 -20.62 10.10
N GLY A 97 -5.96 -19.70 9.16
CA GLY A 97 -6.00 -18.26 9.40
C GLY A 97 -4.69 -17.62 9.86
N LYS A 98 -3.56 -18.34 9.74
CA LYS A 98 -2.24 -17.84 10.15
C LYS A 98 -1.65 -16.90 9.12
N ASN A 99 -1.82 -17.24 7.86
CA ASN A 99 -1.28 -16.49 6.74
C ASN A 99 -2.29 -15.46 6.25
N ILE A 100 -1.86 -14.21 6.23
CA ILE A 100 -2.67 -13.08 5.79
C ILE A 100 -1.80 -12.23 4.88
N VAL A 101 -2.31 -11.84 3.71
CA VAL A 101 -1.65 -10.90 2.81
C VAL A 101 -2.59 -9.75 2.52
N ILE A 102 -2.02 -8.54 2.43
CA ILE A 102 -2.77 -7.30 2.21
C ILE A 102 -1.92 -6.41 1.27
N PRO A 103 -2.30 -6.27 -0.01
CA PRO A 103 -1.62 -5.37 -0.93
C PRO A 103 -2.01 -3.92 -0.69
N SER A 104 -1.13 -3.01 -1.09
CA SER A 104 -1.43 -1.59 -1.17
C SER A 104 -1.28 -1.05 -2.58
N SER A 105 -1.73 0.17 -2.80
CA SER A 105 -1.39 0.97 -3.97
C SER A 105 -1.25 2.44 -3.59
N GLN A 106 -1.09 3.32 -4.58
CA GLN A 106 -1.19 4.77 -4.38
C GLN A 106 -2.59 5.27 -4.76
N PRO A 107 -3.06 6.37 -4.15
CA PRO A 107 -4.30 7.02 -4.57
C PRO A 107 -4.17 7.57 -6.01
N PRO A 108 -5.29 7.75 -6.73
CA PRO A 108 -5.31 8.01 -8.17
C PRO A 108 -4.62 9.31 -8.60
N GLU A 109 -4.58 10.32 -7.73
CA GLU A 109 -3.96 11.62 -8.00
C GLU A 109 -2.45 11.67 -7.70
N ARG A 110 -1.90 10.63 -7.06
CA ARG A 110 -0.49 10.62 -6.67
C ARG A 110 0.40 10.19 -7.84
N ALA A 111 1.26 11.12 -8.25
CA ALA A 111 2.28 10.87 -9.27
C ALA A 111 3.50 10.13 -8.70
N CYS A 112 4.08 9.26 -9.53
CA CYS A 112 5.38 8.66 -9.28
C CYS A 112 6.53 9.51 -9.82
N SER A 113 7.74 9.33 -9.28
CA SER A 113 8.93 9.94 -9.88
C SER A 113 9.26 9.29 -11.23
N ASP A 114 10.27 9.83 -11.90
CA ASP A 114 10.94 9.27 -13.09
C ASP A 114 11.39 7.81 -12.96
N ARG A 115 11.55 7.28 -11.73
CA ARG A 115 11.93 5.89 -11.45
C ARG A 115 10.73 4.98 -11.16
N GLY A 116 9.52 5.52 -11.23
CA GLY A 116 8.30 4.85 -10.80
C GLY A 116 8.21 4.72 -9.28
N CYS A 117 7.07 4.25 -8.81
CA CYS A 117 6.83 3.92 -7.42
C CYS A 117 7.10 2.45 -7.15
N SER A 118 7.74 2.15 -6.03
CA SER A 118 7.80 0.79 -5.48
C SER A 118 6.60 0.57 -4.56
N ILE A 119 5.73 -0.35 -4.96
CA ILE A 119 4.46 -0.61 -4.30
C ILE A 119 4.57 -1.91 -3.53
N SER A 120 4.12 -1.86 -2.29
CA SER A 120 4.30 -2.93 -1.33
C SER A 120 3.00 -3.68 -1.07
N LEU A 121 3.17 -4.92 -0.62
CA LEU A 121 2.16 -5.65 0.13
C LEU A 121 2.73 -5.94 1.51
N ILE A 122 1.84 -6.17 2.46
CA ILE A 122 2.20 -6.72 3.76
C ILE A 122 1.69 -8.15 3.88
N TYR A 123 2.37 -8.96 4.67
CA TYR A 123 1.97 -10.32 4.97
C TYR A 123 2.25 -10.66 6.43
N SER A 124 1.49 -11.60 6.97
CA SER A 124 1.63 -12.15 8.32
C SER A 124 1.65 -13.67 8.22
N THR A 125 2.39 -14.31 9.13
CA THR A 125 2.37 -15.77 9.35
C THR A 125 1.99 -16.13 10.79
N ASP A 126 1.43 -15.15 11.51
CA ASP A 126 1.04 -15.21 12.93
C ASP A 126 -0.38 -14.69 13.19
N SER A 127 -1.29 -14.88 12.22
CA SER A 127 -2.72 -14.48 12.28
C SER A 127 -2.94 -12.96 12.36
N GLY A 128 -2.02 -12.17 11.84
CA GLY A 128 -2.09 -10.71 11.80
C GLY A 128 -1.61 -10.00 13.07
N ARG A 129 -0.89 -10.70 13.97
CA ARG A 129 -0.28 -10.08 15.15
C ARG A 129 0.91 -9.21 14.77
N THR A 130 1.70 -9.68 13.80
CA THR A 130 2.79 -8.95 13.16
C THR A 130 2.65 -9.00 11.65
N PHE A 131 3.19 -7.97 10.99
CA PHE A 131 3.21 -7.87 9.53
C PHE A 131 4.61 -7.52 9.04
N HIS A 132 5.06 -8.24 8.03
CA HIS A 132 6.24 -7.94 7.25
C HIS A 132 5.81 -7.33 5.91
N GLY A 133 6.63 -6.45 5.34
CA GLY A 133 6.33 -5.82 4.05
C GLY A 133 7.29 -6.25 2.96
N MET A 134 6.83 -6.35 1.72
CA MET A 134 7.67 -6.57 0.53
C MET A 134 7.15 -5.81 -0.69
N VAL A 135 8.04 -5.49 -1.63
CA VAL A 135 7.65 -4.84 -2.90
C VAL A 135 7.14 -5.91 -3.87
N TYR A 136 5.92 -5.74 -4.38
CA TYR A 136 5.33 -6.65 -5.36
C TYR A 136 5.24 -6.03 -6.76
N MET A 137 5.27 -4.69 -6.86
CA MET A 137 5.11 -3.97 -8.11
C MET A 137 6.01 -2.73 -8.16
N LYS A 138 6.58 -2.47 -9.34
CA LYS A 138 7.10 -1.15 -9.73
C LYS A 138 6.22 -0.62 -10.86
N SER A 139 5.70 0.61 -10.72
CA SER A 139 4.77 1.20 -11.68
C SER A 139 4.84 2.73 -11.69
N PHE A 140 4.48 3.33 -12.82
CA PHE A 140 4.28 4.78 -12.98
C PHE A 140 2.84 5.22 -12.70
N ASP A 141 1.88 4.29 -12.75
CA ASP A 141 0.46 4.49 -12.41
C ASP A 141 0.01 3.33 -11.51
N PRO A 142 0.43 3.32 -10.22
CA PRO A 142 0.15 2.23 -9.31
C PRO A 142 -1.34 1.92 -9.16
N PHE A 143 -2.16 2.98 -9.06
CA PHE A 143 -3.60 2.87 -8.86
C PHE A 143 -4.18 2.00 -9.97
N LYS A 144 -3.98 2.39 -11.24
CA LYS A 144 -4.49 1.66 -12.39
C LYS A 144 -3.80 0.31 -12.60
N ASP A 145 -2.48 0.24 -12.51
CA ASP A 145 -1.72 -0.96 -12.83
C ASP A 145 -1.96 -2.10 -11.83
N SER A 146 -2.33 -1.76 -10.58
CA SER A 146 -2.68 -2.74 -9.55
C SER A 146 -3.88 -3.61 -9.94
N SER A 147 -4.77 -3.13 -10.81
CA SER A 147 -5.93 -3.89 -11.32
C SER A 147 -5.58 -5.18 -12.06
N ARG A 148 -4.33 -5.30 -12.52
CA ARG A 148 -3.84 -6.51 -13.21
C ARG A 148 -3.32 -7.59 -12.25
N TYR A 149 -3.30 -7.31 -10.95
CA TYR A 149 -2.72 -8.23 -9.98
C TYR A 149 -3.80 -9.05 -9.28
N THR A 150 -3.50 -10.32 -9.04
CA THR A 150 -4.15 -11.14 -8.02
C THR A 150 -3.11 -11.46 -6.95
N ILE A 151 -3.42 -11.14 -5.70
CA ILE A 151 -2.59 -11.41 -4.54
C ILE A 151 -3.34 -12.42 -3.69
N ALA A 152 -2.72 -13.57 -3.40
CA ALA A 152 -3.39 -14.64 -2.68
C ALA A 152 -2.52 -15.26 -1.59
N ALA A 153 -3.11 -15.65 -0.47
CA ALA A 153 -2.46 -16.44 0.57
C ALA A 153 -3.22 -17.74 0.82
N VAL A 154 -2.47 -18.83 1.00
CA VAL A 154 -2.94 -20.15 1.45
C VAL A 154 -2.05 -20.66 2.60
N SER A 155 -2.26 -21.89 3.06
CA SER A 155 -1.57 -22.48 4.22
C SER A 155 -0.04 -22.36 4.21
N ASP A 156 0.59 -22.41 3.03
CA ASP A 156 2.04 -22.52 2.89
C ASP A 156 2.63 -21.55 1.84
N ALA A 157 1.81 -20.69 1.23
CA ALA A 157 2.27 -19.83 0.14
C ALA A 157 1.53 -18.50 0.01
N LEU A 158 2.28 -17.50 -0.46
CA LEU A 158 1.81 -16.24 -1.01
C LEU A 158 2.00 -16.28 -2.53
N PHE A 159 0.97 -15.89 -3.27
CA PHE A 159 1.02 -15.75 -4.72
C PHE A 159 0.90 -14.29 -5.13
N VAL A 160 1.82 -13.84 -5.98
CA VAL A 160 1.73 -12.57 -6.72
C VAL A 160 1.55 -12.92 -8.20
N VAL A 161 0.32 -12.78 -8.68
CA VAL A 161 -0.04 -13.08 -10.06
C VAL A 161 -0.25 -11.79 -10.82
N LYS A 162 0.45 -11.61 -11.94
CA LYS A 162 0.30 -10.45 -12.83
C LYS A 162 -0.31 -10.89 -14.16
N LYS A 163 -1.52 -10.42 -14.45
CA LYS A 163 -2.19 -10.66 -15.73
C LYS A 163 -1.41 -10.02 -16.87
N ALA A 164 -1.13 -10.82 -17.89
CA ALA A 164 -0.65 -10.40 -19.20
C ALA A 164 -1.78 -10.50 -20.24
N ARG A 165 -1.50 -10.13 -21.50
CA ARG A 165 -2.53 -10.08 -22.55
C ARG A 165 -3.18 -11.43 -22.83
N PHE A 166 -2.39 -12.51 -22.79
CA PHE A 166 -2.83 -13.87 -23.14
C PHE A 166 -2.46 -14.91 -22.09
N ASP A 167 -1.92 -14.49 -20.96
CA ASP A 167 -1.38 -15.38 -19.91
C ASP A 167 -1.34 -14.65 -18.55
N ALA A 168 -0.77 -15.26 -17.53
CA ALA A 168 -0.44 -14.65 -16.27
C ALA A 168 0.95 -15.10 -15.79
N TYR A 169 1.73 -14.14 -15.29
CA TYR A 169 3.01 -14.42 -14.65
C TYR A 169 2.79 -14.61 -13.15
N ILE A 170 3.16 -15.78 -12.63
CA ILE A 170 2.95 -16.17 -11.24
C ILE A 170 4.30 -16.16 -10.53
N ARG A 171 4.33 -15.53 -9.35
CA ARG A 171 5.40 -15.69 -8.36
C ARG A 171 4.80 -16.29 -7.09
N LYS A 172 5.34 -17.41 -6.63
CA LYS A 172 4.97 -18.10 -5.39
C LYS A 172 6.08 -17.92 -4.38
N PHE A 173 5.74 -17.45 -3.19
CA PHE A 173 6.63 -17.26 -2.07
C PHE A 173 6.24 -18.24 -0.96
N PRO A 174 7.19 -18.94 -0.33
CA PRO A 174 6.87 -19.82 0.78
C PRO A 174 6.40 -19.01 1.99
N LEU A 175 5.29 -19.40 2.61
CA LEU A 175 4.84 -18.86 3.88
C LEU A 175 4.99 -19.92 4.97
N VAL A 176 6.02 -19.75 5.79
CA VAL A 176 6.21 -20.52 7.01
C VAL A 176 6.31 -19.57 8.20
N LYS A 177 6.12 -20.10 9.40
CA LYS A 177 6.19 -19.33 10.63
C LYS A 177 7.50 -18.51 10.68
N ASP A 178 7.39 -17.23 11.02
CA ASP A 178 8.49 -16.29 11.23
C ASP A 178 9.36 -16.00 9.98
N ILE A 179 8.90 -16.35 8.76
CA ILE A 179 9.66 -16.05 7.53
C ILE A 179 9.71 -14.55 7.20
N ASP A 180 10.91 -14.05 6.90
CA ASP A 180 11.13 -12.73 6.32
C ASP A 180 11.50 -12.88 4.84
N LEU A 181 10.55 -12.60 3.94
CA LEU A 181 10.70 -12.70 2.48
C LEU A 181 11.71 -11.71 1.89
N LYS A 182 12.27 -10.80 2.70
CA LYS A 182 13.37 -9.90 2.31
C LYS A 182 14.75 -10.44 2.70
N ARG A 183 14.82 -11.51 3.49
CA ARG A 183 16.08 -12.12 3.93
C ARG A 183 16.36 -13.40 3.14
N PRO A 184 17.62 -13.88 3.14
CA PRO A 184 17.92 -15.20 2.62
C PRO A 184 17.04 -16.27 3.27
N TYR A 185 16.53 -17.18 2.46
CA TYR A 185 15.61 -18.21 2.95
C TYR A 185 16.35 -19.30 3.73
N PRO A 186 15.66 -19.94 4.69
CA PRO A 186 16.11 -21.22 5.24
C PRO A 186 16.37 -22.25 4.14
N GLU A 187 17.24 -23.22 4.42
CA GLU A 187 17.57 -24.29 3.49
C GLU A 187 16.30 -25.04 3.03
N GLY A 188 16.22 -25.32 1.72
CA GLY A 188 15.09 -26.02 1.09
C GLY A 188 13.91 -25.11 0.70
N LEU A 189 13.86 -23.87 1.18
CA LEU A 189 12.84 -22.90 0.75
C LEU A 189 13.35 -22.04 -0.40
N ARG A 190 12.47 -21.80 -1.38
CA ARG A 190 12.75 -20.94 -2.54
C ARG A 190 11.46 -20.32 -3.07
N ASP A 191 11.62 -19.20 -3.76
CA ASP A 191 10.57 -18.68 -4.62
C ASP A 191 10.40 -19.59 -5.82
N GLU A 192 9.18 -19.68 -6.33
CA GLU A 192 8.88 -20.33 -7.60
C GLU A 192 8.24 -19.31 -8.54
N VAL A 193 8.60 -19.37 -9.82
CA VAL A 193 8.06 -18.47 -10.84
C VAL A 193 7.72 -19.25 -12.08
N ALA A 194 6.56 -18.97 -12.66
CA ALA A 194 6.14 -19.59 -13.90
C ALA A 194 5.13 -18.72 -14.63
N TRP A 195 5.03 -18.93 -15.94
CA TRP A 195 3.82 -18.56 -16.67
C TRP A 195 2.72 -19.58 -16.37
N ALA A 196 1.49 -19.09 -16.21
CA ALA A 196 0.36 -19.96 -15.89
C ALA A 196 0.09 -21.02 -16.98
N SER A 197 0.48 -20.74 -18.22
CA SER A 197 0.44 -21.68 -19.34
C SER A 197 1.50 -22.78 -19.29
N GLU A 198 2.62 -22.55 -18.60
CA GLU A 198 3.73 -23.50 -18.45
C GLU A 198 3.53 -24.37 -17.21
N GLU A 199 3.15 -23.76 -16.08
CA GLU A 199 2.96 -24.44 -14.82
C GLU A 199 1.86 -23.78 -13.97
N PRO A 200 0.83 -24.53 -13.54
CA PRO A 200 -0.25 -24.00 -12.72
C PRO A 200 0.18 -23.92 -11.24
N LEU A 201 1.08 -22.99 -10.90
CA LEU A 201 1.59 -22.81 -9.54
C LEU A 201 0.49 -22.44 -8.52
N MET A 202 -0.50 -21.64 -8.94
CA MET A 202 -1.60 -21.21 -8.09
C MET A 202 -2.80 -22.16 -8.23
N PRO A 203 -3.37 -22.69 -7.13
CA PRO A 203 -4.57 -23.51 -7.17
C PRO A 203 -5.76 -22.79 -7.84
N THR A 204 -6.57 -23.54 -8.57
CA THR A 204 -7.80 -23.04 -9.19
C THR A 204 -8.93 -22.94 -8.16
N GLY A 205 -9.88 -22.02 -8.39
CA GLY A 205 -11.06 -21.87 -7.53
C GLY A 205 -10.78 -21.34 -6.11
N LEU A 206 -9.63 -20.69 -5.90
CA LEU A 206 -9.32 -20.05 -4.63
C LEU A 206 -10.23 -18.84 -4.39
N HIS A 207 -10.85 -18.80 -3.22
CA HIS A 207 -11.69 -17.71 -2.75
C HIS A 207 -11.44 -17.48 -1.25
N SER A 208 -11.58 -16.24 -0.80
CA SER A 208 -11.67 -15.96 0.64
C SER A 208 -12.96 -16.59 1.19
N PRO A 209 -12.97 -17.05 2.44
CA PRO A 209 -14.18 -17.64 3.05
C PRO A 209 -15.43 -16.74 2.97
N SER A 210 -15.26 -15.42 3.03
CA SER A 210 -16.33 -14.43 2.86
C SER A 210 -16.90 -14.32 1.44
N GLY A 211 -16.15 -14.78 0.43
CA GLY A 211 -16.41 -14.50 -0.98
C GLY A 211 -15.89 -13.14 -1.48
N ASP A 212 -15.44 -12.25 -0.60
CA ASP A 212 -14.85 -10.96 -1.01
C ASP A 212 -13.50 -11.19 -1.69
N GLU A 213 -13.32 -10.55 -2.84
CA GLU A 213 -12.07 -10.61 -3.60
C GLU A 213 -11.48 -9.24 -3.92
N ARG A 214 -12.12 -8.15 -3.51
CA ARG A 214 -11.69 -6.79 -3.83
C ARG A 214 -12.02 -5.85 -2.68
N PHE A 215 -11.25 -4.77 -2.58
CA PHE A 215 -11.65 -3.65 -1.73
C PHE A 215 -12.91 -2.99 -2.30
N THR A 216 -13.88 -2.74 -1.44
CA THR A 216 -15.12 -2.03 -1.76
C THR A 216 -15.32 -0.92 -0.74
N CYS A 217 -15.83 0.22 -1.18
CA CYS A 217 -16.10 1.36 -0.31
C CYS A 217 -17.35 2.08 -0.82
N ASP A 218 -18.25 2.44 0.10
CA ASP A 218 -19.43 3.23 -0.19
C ASP A 218 -19.05 4.71 -0.23
N ALA A 219 -18.92 5.24 -1.45
CA ALA A 219 -18.59 6.65 -1.69
C ALA A 219 -19.71 7.63 -1.35
N SER A 220 -20.91 7.14 -1.01
CA SER A 220 -22.00 7.97 -0.50
C SER A 220 -21.81 8.36 0.97
N ILE A 221 -21.05 7.57 1.73
CA ILE A 221 -20.70 7.86 3.12
C ILE A 221 -19.54 8.87 3.14
N ARG A 222 -19.81 10.07 3.65
CA ARG A 222 -18.85 11.18 3.71
C ARG A 222 -18.74 11.74 5.13
N PRO A 223 -17.60 12.33 5.49
CA PRO A 223 -17.45 13.00 6.79
C PRO A 223 -18.47 14.12 6.98
N SER A 224 -18.97 14.26 8.21
CA SER A 224 -19.78 15.41 8.60
C SER A 224 -18.96 16.72 8.67
N ASN A 225 -17.65 16.59 8.83
CA ASN A 225 -16.67 17.67 8.92
C ASN A 225 -15.66 17.62 7.75
N PRO A 226 -16.08 17.97 6.52
CA PRO A 226 -15.21 17.88 5.35
C PRO A 226 -13.95 18.74 5.53
N PRO A 227 -12.82 18.36 4.87
CA PRO A 227 -11.60 19.13 4.95
C PRO A 227 -11.85 20.57 4.49
N LYS A 228 -11.34 21.55 5.25
CA LYS A 228 -11.41 22.96 4.86
C LYS A 228 -10.67 23.13 3.51
N PRO A 229 -11.21 23.90 2.56
CA PRO A 229 -10.46 24.27 1.36
C PRO A 229 -9.13 24.89 1.78
N GLN A 230 -8.02 24.40 1.21
CA GLN A 230 -6.70 25.00 1.35
C GLN A 230 -6.54 26.16 0.37
#